data_AF-A0A0F9BGZ6-F1
#
_entry.id   AF-A0A0F9BGZ6-F1
#
_cell.length_a   1.000
_cell.length_b   1.000
_cell.length_c   1.000
_cell.angle_alpha   90.00
_cell.angle_beta   90.00
_cell.angle_gamma   90.00
#
_symmetry.space_group_name_H-M   'P 1'
#
loop_
_entity.id
_entity.type
_entity.pdbx_description
1 polymer ?
#
loop_
_entity_poly.entity_id
_entity_poly.type
_entity_poly.pdbx_seq_one_letter_code
_entity_poly.pdbx_strand_id
1 'polypeptide(L)'
;GSAAICSRKSEGSVKKVGKAGWLHILGDFKPQKYKTPEKLYVNWNKWTVKFAIQLAENRKSFGNFCHSVNLNPISALRFYIGWHKGWLTIPVYGMNRKIVGIQRRQGNTKRYLKYSGMGVFVPSAFFQNPSNILAVCEGWTDTVTALEYGYNAIGKVNAYVGDEEVLTYIKKHRRIKQVVIFADNNEDGVGLAGAEETAVFLLDKRDGDEYNVEVFLTPEKDLRVCKQKGMTIQEVMNG
;
A
#
# COMPACT_ATOMS: atom_id res chain seq x y z
N GLY A 1 -27.91 -2.54 -21.41
CA GLY A 1 -28.20 -1.78 -20.18
C GLY A 1 -28.73 -0.45 -20.61
N SER A 2 -29.87 -0.03 -20.09
CA SER A 2 -30.57 1.20 -20.51
C SER A 2 -29.97 2.47 -19.90
N ALA A 3 -28.98 2.34 -19.01
CA ALA A 3 -28.30 3.47 -18.39
C ALA A 3 -26.83 3.13 -18.05
N ALA A 4 -25.99 4.16 -17.94
CA ALA A 4 -24.62 4.06 -17.45
C ALA A 4 -24.27 5.27 -16.57
N ILE A 5 -23.33 5.10 -15.65
CA ILE A 5 -22.80 6.20 -14.83
C ILE A 5 -21.42 6.57 -15.36
N CYS A 6 -21.25 7.83 -15.77
CA CYS A 6 -19.98 8.40 -16.21
C CYS A 6 -19.38 9.21 -15.07
N SER A 7 -18.16 8.87 -14.64
CA SER A 7 -17.49 9.56 -13.52
C SER A 7 -17.21 11.05 -13.77
N ARG A 8 -17.15 11.50 -15.03
CA ARG A 8 -16.62 12.84 -15.38
C ARG A 8 -17.58 13.75 -16.15
N LYS A 9 -18.43 13.20 -17.03
CA LYS A 9 -19.21 14.00 -17.99
C LYS A 9 -20.64 14.25 -17.51
N SER A 10 -20.99 15.50 -17.23
CA SER A 10 -22.33 15.95 -16.83
C SER A 10 -23.27 16.18 -18.01
N GLU A 11 -22.74 16.64 -19.13
CA GLU A 11 -23.49 16.90 -20.36
C GLU A 11 -24.16 15.62 -20.88
N GLY A 12 -25.49 15.67 -21.08
CA GLY A 12 -26.31 14.52 -21.49
C GLY A 12 -26.76 13.61 -20.34
N SER A 13 -26.39 13.93 -19.10
CA SER A 13 -26.82 13.15 -17.93
C SER A 13 -28.17 13.61 -17.39
N VAL A 14 -28.88 12.69 -16.75
CA VAL A 14 -30.16 12.95 -16.08
C VAL A 14 -29.95 13.46 -14.66
N LYS A 15 -28.90 12.99 -13.97
CA LYS A 15 -28.55 13.45 -12.61
C LYS A 15 -27.16 13.00 -12.18
N LYS A 16 -26.61 13.66 -11.15
CA LYS A 16 -25.43 13.19 -10.41
C LYS A 16 -25.83 12.11 -9.38
N VAL A 17 -25.04 11.04 -9.29
CA VAL A 17 -25.23 9.91 -8.38
C VAL A 17 -24.04 9.84 -7.41
N GLY A 18 -24.02 10.76 -6.46
CA GLY A 18 -22.97 10.83 -5.43
C GLY A 18 -21.54 10.90 -6.02
N LYS A 19 -20.61 10.17 -5.40
CA LYS A 19 -19.21 10.04 -5.86
C LYS A 19 -19.07 9.23 -7.16
N ALA A 20 -20.07 8.43 -7.54
CA ALA A 20 -19.98 7.54 -8.70
C ALA A 20 -19.99 8.28 -10.04
N GLY A 21 -20.55 9.50 -10.08
CA GLY A 21 -20.55 10.37 -11.26
C GLY A 21 -21.94 10.77 -11.72
N TRP A 22 -22.16 10.83 -13.03
CA TRP A 22 -23.36 11.34 -13.68
C TRP A 22 -24.08 10.20 -14.42
N LEU A 23 -25.38 10.02 -14.18
CA LEU A 23 -26.21 8.98 -14.78
C LEU A 23 -26.70 9.39 -16.16
N HIS A 24 -26.36 8.61 -17.18
CA HIS A 24 -26.77 8.75 -18.58
C HIS A 24 -27.76 7.65 -18.93
N ILE A 25 -28.86 7.99 -19.62
CA ILE A 25 -29.80 7.02 -20.17
C ILE A 25 -29.37 6.74 -21.60
N LEU A 26 -29.11 5.46 -21.90
CA LEU A 26 -28.47 5.03 -23.15
C LEU A 26 -29.48 4.57 -24.23
N GLY A 27 -30.78 4.64 -23.95
CA GLY A 27 -31.83 4.23 -24.89
C GLY A 27 -31.62 2.81 -25.42
N ASP A 28 -31.66 2.66 -26.74
CA ASP A 28 -31.47 1.39 -27.48
C ASP A 28 -30.00 1.02 -27.72
N PHE A 29 -29.06 1.71 -27.07
CA PHE A 29 -27.64 1.38 -27.18
C PHE A 29 -27.36 -0.06 -26.74
N LYS A 30 -26.85 -0.86 -27.67
CA LYS A 30 -26.40 -2.22 -27.42
C LYS A 30 -24.88 -2.18 -27.20
N PRO A 31 -24.39 -2.22 -25.94
CA PRO A 31 -22.96 -2.22 -25.68
C PRO A 31 -22.32 -3.44 -26.35
N GLN A 32 -21.22 -3.21 -27.06
CA GLN A 32 -20.39 -4.29 -27.56
C GLN A 32 -19.86 -5.07 -26.35
N LYS A 33 -20.27 -6.33 -26.20
CA LYS A 33 -19.70 -7.20 -25.18
C LYS A 33 -18.28 -7.56 -25.59
N TYR A 34 -17.30 -6.85 -25.04
CA TYR A 34 -15.91 -7.29 -25.13
C TYR A 34 -15.77 -8.57 -24.30
N LYS A 35 -15.20 -9.63 -24.88
CA LYS A 35 -14.71 -10.75 -24.08
C LYS A 35 -13.57 -10.20 -23.22
N THR A 36 -13.78 -10.14 -21.91
CA THR A 36 -12.68 -9.89 -20.99
C THR A 36 -11.65 -11.00 -21.22
N PRO A 37 -10.42 -10.69 -21.66
CA PRO A 37 -9.41 -11.71 -21.83
C PRO A 37 -9.21 -12.42 -20.49
N GLU A 38 -9.10 -13.75 -20.55
CA GLU A 38 -8.91 -14.54 -19.34
C GLU A 38 -7.62 -14.07 -18.65
N LYS A 39 -7.73 -13.76 -17.36
CA LYS A 39 -6.58 -13.28 -16.60
C LYS A 39 -5.62 -14.47 -16.45
N LEU A 40 -4.51 -14.43 -17.18
CA LEU A 40 -3.43 -15.41 -17.06
C LEU A 40 -3.08 -15.63 -15.59
N TYR A 41 -3.16 -16.88 -15.14
CA TYR A 41 -2.70 -17.27 -13.82
C TYR A 41 -1.17 -17.13 -13.75
N VAL A 42 -0.70 -16.34 -12.79
CA VAL A 42 0.72 -16.20 -12.50
C VAL A 42 0.98 -16.71 -11.08
N ASN A 43 1.86 -17.70 -10.95
CA ASN A 43 2.32 -18.16 -9.65
C ASN A 43 3.34 -17.16 -9.08
N TRP A 44 2.86 -16.14 -8.38
CA TRP A 44 3.70 -15.09 -7.81
C TRP A 44 4.67 -15.60 -6.75
N ASN A 45 4.29 -16.60 -5.95
CA ASN A 45 5.20 -17.22 -4.97
C ASN A 45 6.46 -17.77 -5.63
N LYS A 46 6.32 -18.48 -6.76
CA LYS A 46 7.45 -18.99 -7.52
C LYS A 46 8.39 -17.87 -7.99
N TRP A 47 7.83 -16.76 -8.46
CA TRP A 47 8.63 -15.60 -8.91
C TRP A 47 9.31 -14.87 -7.76
N THR A 48 8.61 -14.67 -6.64
CA THR A 48 9.19 -14.08 -5.43
C THR A 48 10.40 -14.88 -4.94
N VAL A 49 10.28 -16.20 -4.84
CA VAL A 49 11.41 -17.07 -4.46
C VAL A 49 12.56 -16.96 -5.46
N LYS A 50 12.26 -17.01 -6.76
CA LYS A 50 13.28 -16.85 -7.81
C LYS A 50 14.04 -15.52 -7.70
N PHE A 51 13.34 -14.42 -7.44
CA PHE A 51 13.98 -13.11 -7.30
C PHE A 51 14.70 -12.94 -5.97
N ALA A 52 14.24 -13.58 -4.90
CA ALA A 52 14.96 -13.60 -3.63
C ALA A 52 16.33 -14.29 -3.77
N ILE A 53 16.44 -15.37 -4.55
CA ILE A 53 17.73 -16.00 -4.88
C ILE A 53 18.64 -15.01 -5.62
N GLN A 54 18.11 -14.31 -6.63
CA GLN A 54 18.87 -13.30 -7.38
C GLN A 54 19.33 -12.13 -6.50
N LEU A 55 18.60 -11.81 -5.41
CA LEU A 55 19.03 -10.78 -4.47
C LEU A 55 20.33 -11.16 -3.76
N ALA A 56 20.51 -12.43 -3.39
CA ALA A 56 21.73 -12.91 -2.74
C ALA A 56 22.97 -12.73 -3.65
N GLU A 57 22.80 -12.96 -4.95
CA GLU A 57 23.82 -12.72 -5.99
C GLU A 57 24.09 -11.22 -6.19
N ASN A 58 23.11 -10.36 -5.89
CA ASN A 58 23.15 -8.91 -6.10
C ASN A 58 23.21 -8.11 -4.79
N ARG A 59 23.73 -8.70 -3.71
CA ARG A 59 23.75 -8.10 -2.36
C ARG A 59 24.41 -6.71 -2.31
N LYS A 60 25.45 -6.48 -3.11
CA LYS A 60 26.15 -5.19 -3.17
C LYS A 60 25.24 -4.10 -3.75
N SER A 61 24.55 -4.40 -4.84
CA SER A 61 23.58 -3.48 -5.47
C SER A 61 22.42 -3.18 -4.52
N PHE A 62 21.93 -4.18 -3.80
CA PHE A 62 20.92 -3.99 -2.77
C PHE A 62 21.42 -3.12 -1.60
N GLY A 63 22.61 -3.38 -1.08
CA GLY A 63 23.23 -2.57 -0.03
C GLY A 63 23.39 -1.10 -0.46
N ASN A 64 23.88 -0.86 -1.68
CA ASN A 64 23.99 0.48 -2.26
C ASN A 64 22.62 1.16 -2.37
N PHE A 65 21.59 0.43 -2.79
CA PHE A 65 20.23 0.96 -2.83
C PHE A 65 19.76 1.37 -1.42
N CYS A 66 19.86 0.48 -0.43
CA CYS A 66 19.47 0.78 0.96
C CYS A 66 20.21 1.99 1.51
N HIS A 67 21.51 2.09 1.27
CA HIS A 67 22.31 3.26 1.66
C HIS A 67 21.79 4.54 0.99
N SER A 68 21.51 4.51 -0.32
CA SER A 68 21.02 5.69 -1.06
C SER A 68 19.64 6.20 -0.60
N VAL A 69 18.81 5.33 -0.01
CA VAL A 69 17.49 5.70 0.53
C VAL A 69 17.46 5.73 2.06
N ASN A 70 18.62 5.59 2.72
CA ASN A 70 18.79 5.54 4.17
C ASN A 70 17.88 4.52 4.88
N LEU A 71 17.86 3.28 4.40
CA LEU A 71 17.13 2.18 5.02
C LEU A 71 18.08 1.13 5.59
N ASN A 72 17.69 0.51 6.71
CA ASN A 72 18.37 -0.66 7.23
C ASN A 72 18.10 -1.88 6.32
N PRO A 73 19.14 -2.51 5.75
CA PRO A 73 18.97 -3.66 4.86
C PRO A 73 18.24 -4.84 5.54
N ILE A 74 18.44 -5.06 6.84
CA ILE A 74 17.81 -6.15 7.60
C ILE A 74 16.30 -5.93 7.67
N SER A 75 15.85 -4.71 7.97
CA SER A 75 14.42 -4.35 7.99
C SER A 75 13.79 -4.48 6.62
N ALA A 76 14.48 -4.05 5.56
CA ALA A 76 14.03 -4.19 4.18
C ALA A 76 13.88 -5.66 3.75
N LEU A 77 14.82 -6.54 4.14
CA LEU A 77 14.80 -7.97 3.84
C LEU A 77 13.56 -8.69 4.39
N ARG A 78 12.93 -8.15 5.45
CA ARG A 78 11.69 -8.71 6.00
C ARG A 78 10.57 -8.74 4.96
N PHE A 79 10.58 -7.95 3.89
CA PHE A 79 9.48 -7.93 2.92
C PHE A 79 9.56 -9.03 1.84
N TYR A 80 10.39 -10.06 2.02
CA TYR A 80 10.66 -11.09 0.99
C TYR A 80 11.04 -10.45 -0.36
N ILE A 81 11.82 -9.38 -0.28
CA ILE A 81 12.31 -8.66 -1.45
C ILE A 81 13.21 -9.57 -2.28
N GLY A 82 13.32 -9.22 -3.56
CA GLY A 82 14.16 -9.89 -4.52
C GLY A 82 14.87 -8.90 -5.42
N TRP A 83 15.62 -9.43 -6.38
CA TRP A 83 16.26 -8.67 -7.42
C TRP A 83 15.94 -9.26 -8.78
N HIS A 84 15.72 -8.41 -9.78
CA HIS A 84 15.54 -8.87 -11.15
C HIS A 84 15.93 -7.80 -12.18
N LYS A 85 16.87 -8.13 -13.07
CA LYS A 85 17.29 -7.26 -14.19
C LYS A 85 17.63 -5.83 -13.76
N GLY A 86 18.29 -5.66 -12.62
CA GLY A 86 18.67 -4.34 -12.08
C GLY A 86 17.57 -3.62 -11.28
N TRP A 87 16.44 -4.29 -11.02
CA TRP A 87 15.35 -3.76 -10.21
C TRP A 87 15.24 -4.51 -8.89
N LEU A 88 15.02 -3.78 -7.80
CA LEU A 88 14.49 -4.36 -6.57
C LEU A 88 13.07 -4.84 -6.84
N THR A 89 12.71 -6.04 -6.39
CA THR A 89 11.35 -6.58 -6.51
C THR A 89 10.74 -6.73 -5.12
N ILE A 90 9.51 -6.25 -4.96
CA ILE A 90 8.79 -6.16 -3.69
C ILE A 90 7.43 -6.85 -3.88
N PRO A 91 7.20 -8.01 -3.25
CA PRO A 91 5.91 -8.68 -3.29
C PRO A 91 4.78 -7.82 -2.74
N VAL A 92 3.60 -7.90 -3.35
CA VAL A 92 2.36 -7.31 -2.82
C VAL A 92 1.36 -8.40 -2.47
N TYR A 93 0.68 -8.23 -1.34
CA TYR A 93 -0.23 -9.20 -0.76
C TYR A 93 -1.67 -8.70 -0.86
N GLY A 94 -2.59 -9.57 -1.29
CA GLY A 94 -4.03 -9.28 -1.26
C GLY A 94 -4.70 -9.80 0.03
N MET A 95 -6.03 -9.69 0.10
CA MET A 95 -6.86 -10.05 1.28
C MET A 95 -6.59 -11.46 1.84
N ASN A 96 -6.29 -12.43 0.97
CA ASN A 96 -6.03 -13.82 1.39
C ASN A 96 -4.59 -14.05 1.89
N ARG A 97 -3.80 -13.00 2.11
CA ARG A 97 -2.36 -13.06 2.43
C ARG A 97 -1.55 -13.84 1.39
N LYS A 98 -2.07 -13.93 0.17
CA LYS A 98 -1.38 -14.49 -0.98
C LYS A 98 -0.70 -13.36 -1.73
N ILE A 99 0.48 -13.63 -2.28
CA ILE A 99 1.15 -12.71 -3.17
C ILE A 99 0.29 -12.60 -4.44
N VAL A 100 -0.21 -11.40 -4.71
CA VAL A 100 -1.07 -11.11 -5.87
C VAL A 100 -0.31 -10.40 -6.98
N GLY A 101 0.92 -9.99 -6.73
CA GLY A 101 1.74 -9.25 -7.67
C GLY A 101 3.12 -8.94 -7.12
N ILE A 102 3.91 -8.28 -7.95
CA ILE A 102 5.24 -7.78 -7.59
C ILE A 102 5.37 -6.35 -8.11
N GLN A 103 5.55 -5.40 -7.20
CA GLN A 103 6.06 -4.09 -7.54
C GLN A 103 7.58 -4.18 -7.68
N ARG A 104 8.16 -3.41 -8.60
CA ARG A 104 9.59 -3.31 -8.79
C ARG A 104 10.04 -1.87 -8.77
N ARG A 105 11.24 -1.64 -8.24
CA ARG A 105 11.81 -0.31 -8.02
C ARG A 105 13.23 -0.20 -8.54
N GLN A 106 13.54 0.95 -9.15
CA GLN A 106 14.88 1.37 -9.55
C GLN A 106 14.98 2.88 -9.28
N GLY A 107 15.73 3.27 -8.25
CA GLY A 107 15.73 4.66 -7.76
C GLY A 107 14.33 5.13 -7.36
N ASN A 108 13.85 6.22 -7.96
CA ASN A 108 12.50 6.75 -7.75
C ASN A 108 11.43 6.13 -8.67
N THR A 109 11.83 5.32 -9.65
CA THR A 109 10.88 4.71 -10.58
C THR A 109 10.29 3.45 -9.97
N LYS A 110 8.95 3.40 -9.90
CA LYS A 110 8.16 2.25 -9.43
C LYS A 110 7.35 1.70 -10.59
N ARG A 111 7.34 0.38 -10.80
CA ARG A 111 6.53 -0.29 -11.84
C ARG A 111 6.00 -1.62 -11.34
N TYR A 112 4.85 -2.06 -11.83
CA TYR A 112 4.39 -3.43 -11.59
C TYR A 112 4.93 -4.39 -12.66
N LEU A 113 5.16 -5.65 -12.29
CA LEU A 113 5.27 -6.71 -13.29
C LEU A 113 3.91 -6.94 -13.95
N LYS A 114 3.93 -7.27 -15.25
CA LYS A 114 2.71 -7.53 -16.02
C LYS A 114 1.84 -8.57 -15.31
N TYR A 115 0.53 -8.33 -15.27
CA TYR A 115 -0.49 -9.16 -14.59
C TYR A 115 -0.49 -9.10 -13.05
N SER A 116 0.38 -8.30 -12.43
CA SER A 116 0.32 -8.08 -10.99
C SER A 116 -1.03 -7.49 -10.58
N GLY A 117 -1.60 -8.03 -9.50
CA GLY A 117 -2.65 -7.36 -8.75
C GLY A 117 -2.09 -6.23 -7.90
N MET A 118 -3.00 -5.38 -7.42
CA MET A 118 -2.70 -4.42 -6.36
C MET A 118 -2.99 -5.06 -5.00
N GLY A 119 -2.38 -4.52 -3.96
CA GLY A 119 -2.49 -5.03 -2.60
C GLY A 119 -1.62 -4.19 -1.66
N VAL A 120 -1.09 -4.81 -0.62
CA VAL A 120 -0.26 -4.14 0.40
C VAL A 120 1.11 -4.80 0.55
N PHE A 121 2.08 -4.03 1.02
CA PHE A 121 3.40 -4.51 1.45
C PHE A 121 3.30 -5.00 2.90
N VAL A 122 3.73 -6.24 3.13
CA VAL A 122 3.64 -6.87 4.44
C VAL A 122 4.97 -7.57 4.73
N PRO A 123 5.60 -7.33 5.89
CA PRO A 123 6.83 -8.01 6.24
C PRO A 123 6.54 -9.45 6.69
N SER A 124 7.55 -10.31 6.50
CA SER A 124 7.69 -11.62 7.11
C SER A 124 7.62 -11.48 8.62
N ALA A 125 6.98 -12.46 9.26
CA ALA A 125 6.83 -12.48 10.72
C ALA A 125 6.20 -11.15 11.24
N PHE A 126 5.19 -10.68 10.52
CA PHE A 126 4.23 -9.69 11.01
C PHE A 126 3.81 -10.12 12.43
N PHE A 127 4.12 -9.30 13.45
CA PHE A 127 3.91 -9.55 14.89
C PHE A 127 4.87 -10.50 15.65
N GLN A 128 6.12 -10.69 15.22
CA GLN A 128 7.17 -11.09 16.20
C GLN A 128 7.46 -10.00 17.24
N ASN A 129 7.06 -8.76 16.93
CA ASN A 129 7.14 -7.65 17.86
C ASN A 129 5.86 -7.61 18.71
N PRO A 130 5.94 -7.62 20.06
CA PRO A 130 4.77 -7.61 20.95
C PRO A 130 3.93 -6.32 20.89
N SER A 131 4.29 -5.35 20.04
CA SER A 131 3.55 -4.10 19.87
C SER A 131 2.09 -4.35 19.49
N ASN A 132 1.20 -3.68 20.23
CA ASN A 132 -0.24 -3.59 19.95
C ASN A 132 -0.58 -2.46 18.96
N ILE A 133 0.45 -1.81 18.38
CA ILE A 133 0.28 -0.73 17.41
C ILE A 133 0.59 -1.23 16.00
N LEU A 134 -0.33 -0.93 15.08
CA LEU A 134 -0.15 -1.10 13.64
C LEU A 134 0.06 0.25 12.97
N ALA A 135 1.24 0.47 12.41
CA ALA A 135 1.52 1.56 11.49
C ALA A 135 1.00 1.23 10.08
N VAL A 136 0.34 2.17 9.45
CA VAL A 136 -0.05 2.13 8.04
C VAL A 136 0.65 3.29 7.33
N CYS A 137 1.38 3.00 6.26
CA CYS A 137 2.14 3.99 5.51
C CYS A 137 1.80 3.94 4.02
N GLU A 138 2.04 5.03 3.30
CA GLU A 138 2.05 5.02 1.84
C GLU A 138 3.44 4.60 1.32
N GLY A 139 3.50 3.46 0.62
CA GLY A 139 4.71 2.98 -0.01
C GLY A 139 5.62 2.11 0.86
N TRP A 140 6.43 1.30 0.19
CA TRP A 140 7.28 0.31 0.85
C TRP A 140 8.40 0.93 1.71
N THR A 141 8.99 2.05 1.28
CA THR A 141 10.11 2.69 2.00
C THR A 141 9.70 3.22 3.37
N ASP A 142 8.52 3.82 3.44
CA ASP A 142 7.94 4.38 4.66
C ASP A 142 7.48 3.25 5.58
N THR A 143 6.97 2.17 5.01
CA THR A 143 6.65 0.95 5.77
C THR A 143 7.88 0.31 6.41
N VAL A 144 9.00 0.21 5.68
CA VAL A 144 10.28 -0.25 6.24
C VAL A 144 10.73 0.69 7.37
N THR A 145 10.57 2.00 7.18
CA THR A 145 10.92 3.01 8.18
C THR A 145 10.08 2.84 9.46
N ALA A 146 8.77 2.61 9.34
CA ALA A 146 7.90 2.33 10.48
C ALA A 146 8.32 1.07 11.26
N LEU A 147 8.79 0.02 10.55
CA LEU A 147 9.38 -1.15 11.24
C LEU A 147 10.65 -0.80 11.99
N GLU A 148 11.48 0.10 11.45
CA GLU A 148 12.72 0.54 12.09
C GLU A 148 12.46 1.42 13.32
N TYR A 149 11.31 2.09 13.39
CA TYR A 149 10.81 2.74 14.61
C TYR A 149 10.16 1.77 15.61
N GLY A 150 10.10 0.47 15.29
CA GLY A 150 9.60 -0.56 16.21
C GLY A 150 8.11 -0.86 16.12
N TYR A 151 7.39 -0.36 15.10
CA TYR A 151 5.98 -0.70 14.88
C TYR A 151 5.82 -2.03 14.15
N ASN A 152 4.63 -2.62 14.25
CA ASN A 152 4.16 -3.49 13.16
C ASN A 152 3.70 -2.58 12.03
N ALA A 153 4.04 -2.87 10.78
CA ALA A 153 3.76 -1.94 9.68
C ALA A 153 3.20 -2.62 8.42
N ILE A 154 2.16 -2.02 7.83
CA ILE A 154 1.63 -2.36 6.51
C ILE A 154 1.78 -1.17 5.58
N GLY A 155 2.26 -1.45 4.37
CA GLY A 155 2.40 -0.44 3.33
C GLY A 155 1.30 -0.50 2.32
N LYS A 156 0.55 0.58 2.16
CA LYS A 156 -0.33 0.74 1.00
C LYS A 156 0.51 1.03 -0.23
N VAL A 157 0.09 0.53 -1.39
CA VAL A 157 0.83 0.78 -2.65
C VAL A 157 0.64 2.20 -3.18
N ASN A 158 -0.47 2.83 -2.79
CA ASN A 158 -0.80 4.24 -2.95
C ASN A 158 -1.91 4.63 -1.94
N ALA A 159 -2.22 5.91 -1.84
CA ALA A 159 -3.24 6.48 -0.96
C ALA A 159 -4.64 5.80 -0.99
N TYR A 160 -5.07 5.20 -2.10
CA TYR A 160 -6.46 4.74 -2.31
C TYR A 160 -6.61 3.24 -2.50
N VAL A 161 -5.57 2.45 -2.24
CA VAL A 161 -5.60 0.99 -2.42
C VAL A 161 -5.06 0.29 -1.18
N GLY A 162 -5.78 -0.74 -0.73
CA GLY A 162 -5.33 -1.65 0.32
C GLY A 162 -6.16 -1.64 1.60
N ASP A 163 -7.23 -0.86 1.69
CA ASP A 163 -7.97 -0.68 2.95
C ASP A 163 -8.61 -1.98 3.45
N GLU A 164 -9.17 -2.77 2.53
CA GLU A 164 -9.70 -4.11 2.80
C GLU A 164 -8.61 -5.08 3.26
N GLU A 165 -7.41 -4.99 2.67
CA GLU A 165 -6.26 -5.74 3.15
C GLU A 165 -5.86 -5.32 4.57
N VAL A 166 -5.72 -4.02 4.84
CA VAL A 166 -5.38 -3.49 6.18
C VAL A 166 -6.40 -3.99 7.21
N LEU A 167 -7.70 -3.85 6.94
CA LEU A 167 -8.76 -4.34 7.80
C LEU A 167 -8.66 -5.86 8.04
N THR A 168 -8.39 -6.63 6.98
CA THR A 168 -8.20 -8.08 7.10
C THR A 168 -7.04 -8.43 8.02
N TYR A 169 -5.94 -7.66 7.97
CA TYR A 169 -4.83 -7.84 8.90
C TYR A 169 -5.19 -7.46 10.32
N ILE A 170 -5.93 -6.38 10.55
CA ILE A 170 -6.41 -5.98 11.89
C ILE A 170 -7.29 -7.09 12.48
N LYS A 171 -8.32 -7.53 11.75
CA LYS A 171 -9.28 -8.56 12.23
C LYS A 171 -8.62 -9.89 12.58
N LYS A 172 -7.57 -10.28 11.83
CA LYS A 172 -6.82 -11.51 12.10
C LYS A 172 -5.90 -11.40 13.31
N HIS A 173 -5.65 -10.21 13.84
CA HIS A 173 -4.70 -9.97 14.92
C HIS A 173 -5.32 -9.06 15.99
N ARG A 174 -6.20 -9.65 16.80
CA ARG A 174 -6.93 -8.98 17.90
C ARG A 174 -6.08 -8.30 18.99
N ARG A 175 -4.76 -8.48 18.96
CA ARG A 175 -3.82 -7.76 19.83
C ARG A 175 -3.58 -6.32 19.38
N ILE A 176 -3.92 -5.97 18.14
CA ILE A 176 -3.86 -4.59 17.68
C ILE A 176 -4.92 -3.79 18.43
N LYS A 177 -4.48 -2.75 19.14
CA LYS A 177 -5.32 -1.83 19.90
C LYS A 177 -5.26 -0.40 19.36
N GLN A 178 -4.24 -0.10 18.56
CA GLN A 178 -4.08 1.20 17.93
C GLN A 178 -3.60 1.01 16.50
N VAL A 179 -4.22 1.76 15.58
CA VAL A 179 -3.80 1.90 14.20
C VAL A 179 -3.34 3.33 14.01
N VAL A 180 -2.09 3.50 13.63
CA VAL A 180 -1.47 4.80 13.36
C VAL A 180 -1.25 4.89 11.86
N ILE A 181 -1.82 5.89 11.21
CA ILE A 181 -1.70 6.10 9.77
C ILE A 181 -0.79 7.31 9.54
N PHE A 182 0.38 7.08 8.96
CA PHE A 182 1.30 8.15 8.57
C PHE A 182 0.97 8.61 7.16
N ALA A 183 0.50 9.85 7.05
CA ALA A 183 0.17 10.50 5.80
C ALA A 183 1.37 11.25 5.24
N ASP A 184 1.67 11.06 3.95
CA ASP A 184 2.67 11.86 3.25
C ASP A 184 2.26 13.33 3.21
N ASN A 185 3.21 14.21 3.53
CA ASN A 185 3.05 15.65 3.43
C ASN A 185 3.43 16.13 2.03
N ASN A 186 2.45 15.99 1.13
CA ASN A 186 2.56 16.44 -0.25
C ASN A 186 1.80 17.77 -0.41
N GLU A 187 2.34 18.69 -1.22
CA GLU A 187 1.76 20.03 -1.48
C GLU A 187 0.28 19.97 -1.90
N ASP A 188 -0.10 18.91 -2.63
CA ASP A 188 -1.45 18.70 -3.16
C ASP A 188 -2.46 18.19 -2.11
N GLY A 189 -2.01 17.86 -0.88
CA GLY A 189 -2.86 17.33 0.20
C GLY A 189 -3.39 15.89 0.00
N VAL A 190 -3.05 15.24 -1.12
CA VAL A 190 -3.56 13.91 -1.50
C VAL A 190 -3.20 12.82 -0.48
N GLY A 191 -2.00 12.89 0.10
CA GLY A 191 -1.53 11.92 1.10
C GLY A 191 -2.41 11.94 2.35
N LEU A 192 -2.70 13.14 2.88
CA LEU A 192 -3.58 13.33 4.03
C LEU A 192 -5.01 12.86 3.73
N ALA A 193 -5.59 13.29 2.61
CA ALA A 193 -6.94 12.92 2.24
C ALA A 193 -7.12 11.39 2.11
N GLY A 194 -6.14 10.68 1.54
CA GLY A 194 -6.16 9.22 1.47
C GLY A 194 -6.01 8.53 2.83
N ALA A 195 -5.17 9.08 3.71
CA ALA A 195 -5.02 8.58 5.08
C ALA A 195 -6.30 8.76 5.91
N GLU A 196 -6.96 9.92 5.79
CA GLU A 196 -8.26 10.18 6.43
C GLU A 196 -9.36 9.25 5.90
N GLU A 197 -9.42 9.03 4.58
CA GLU A 197 -10.37 8.08 3.99
C GLU A 197 -10.14 6.65 4.50
N THR A 198 -8.87 6.25 4.65
CA THR A 198 -8.50 4.98 5.28
C THR A 198 -8.99 4.92 6.72
N ALA A 199 -8.79 5.99 7.50
CA ALA A 199 -9.19 6.03 8.90
C ALA A 199 -10.72 5.89 9.04
N VAL A 200 -11.48 6.64 8.24
CA VAL A 200 -12.94 6.57 8.20
C VAL A 200 -13.40 5.16 7.84
N PHE A 201 -12.81 4.55 6.81
CA PHE A 201 -13.12 3.18 6.42
C PHE A 201 -12.88 2.18 7.56
N LEU A 202 -11.72 2.26 8.23
CA LEU A 202 -11.40 1.36 9.32
C LEU A 202 -12.32 1.54 10.53
N LEU A 203 -12.71 2.78 10.86
CA LEU A 203 -13.65 3.06 11.95
C LEU A 203 -15.06 2.57 11.64
N ASP A 204 -15.53 2.72 10.39
CA ASP A 204 -16.84 2.21 9.93
C ASP A 204 -16.90 0.67 9.99
N LYS A 205 -15.78 -0.01 9.73
CA LYS A 205 -15.71 -1.48 9.63
C LYS A 205 -15.24 -2.20 10.88
N ARG A 206 -15.04 -1.50 12.00
CA ARG A 206 -14.48 -2.08 13.24
C ARG A 206 -15.36 -3.13 13.90
N ASP A 207 -16.68 -3.14 13.65
CA ASP A 207 -17.64 -4.18 14.08
C ASP A 207 -17.33 -4.87 15.43
N GLY A 208 -17.35 -4.10 16.52
CA GLY A 208 -17.10 -4.59 17.88
C GLY A 208 -15.63 -4.79 18.27
N ASP A 209 -14.67 -4.63 17.34
CA ASP A 209 -13.25 -4.61 17.66
C ASP A 209 -12.86 -3.28 18.34
N GLU A 210 -12.21 -3.40 19.49
CA GLU A 210 -11.69 -2.26 20.27
C GLU A 210 -10.29 -1.88 19.78
N TYR A 211 -10.21 -1.12 18.69
CA TYR A 211 -9.01 -0.39 18.30
C TYR A 211 -9.31 1.08 18.01
N ASN A 212 -8.34 1.93 18.31
CA ASN A 212 -8.34 3.33 17.93
C ASN A 212 -7.62 3.52 16.59
N VAL A 213 -8.00 4.56 15.85
CA VAL A 213 -7.34 4.94 14.60
C VAL A 213 -6.97 6.40 14.70
N GLU A 214 -5.69 6.70 14.46
CA GLU A 214 -5.15 8.05 14.48
C GLU A 214 -4.35 8.30 13.20
N VAL A 215 -4.52 9.50 12.62
CA VAL A 215 -3.81 9.93 11.41
C VAL A 215 -2.81 11.00 11.81
N PHE A 216 -1.56 10.85 11.37
CA PHE A 216 -0.49 11.82 11.56
C PHE A 216 0.04 12.26 10.20
N LEU A 217 -0.01 13.56 9.95
CA LEU A 217 0.69 14.16 8.82
C LEU A 217 2.19 14.20 9.15
N THR A 218 3.05 13.70 8.27
CA THR A 218 4.48 13.77 8.55
C THR A 218 5.00 15.22 8.48
N PRO A 219 5.89 15.67 9.38
CA PRO A 219 6.43 17.03 9.30
C PRO A 219 7.26 17.28 8.03
N GLU A 220 7.86 16.21 7.51
CA GLU A 220 8.54 16.18 6.22
C GLU A 220 7.68 15.50 5.17
N LYS A 221 8.14 15.52 3.92
CA LYS A 221 7.47 14.88 2.78
C LYS A 221 6.91 13.49 3.08
N ASP A 222 7.70 12.62 3.69
CA ASP A 222 7.33 11.24 4.02
C ASP A 222 8.04 10.76 5.30
N LEU A 223 7.59 9.65 5.87
CA LEU A 223 8.11 9.11 7.13
C LEU A 223 9.60 8.78 7.02
N ARG A 224 10.04 8.25 5.87
CA ARG A 224 11.45 7.98 5.60
C ARG A 224 12.28 9.28 5.62
N VAL A 225 11.80 10.37 5.03
CA VAL A 225 12.52 11.66 5.07
C VAL A 225 12.62 12.20 6.49
N CYS A 226 11.56 12.05 7.32
CA CYS A 226 11.64 12.40 8.75
C CYS A 226 12.81 11.67 9.44
N LYS A 227 12.90 10.36 9.21
CA LYS A 227 14.02 9.56 9.75
C LYS A 227 15.38 10.01 9.22
N GLN A 228 15.48 10.35 7.93
CA GLN A 228 16.72 10.86 7.35
C GLN A 228 17.21 12.15 8.01
N LYS A 229 16.29 12.98 8.49
CA LYS A 229 16.61 14.19 9.27
C LYS A 229 16.87 13.92 10.75
N GLY A 230 16.86 12.66 11.18
CA GLY A 230 17.15 12.27 12.56
C GLY A 230 15.97 12.38 13.52
N MET A 231 14.74 12.56 13.02
CA MET A 231 13.56 12.68 13.87
C MET A 231 13.24 11.36 14.56
N THR A 232 12.90 11.45 15.84
CA THR A 232 12.26 10.38 16.62
C THR A 232 10.80 10.24 16.21
N ILE A 233 10.17 9.10 16.54
CA ILE A 233 8.77 8.93 16.20
C ILE A 233 7.85 9.89 16.97
N GLN A 234 8.20 10.24 18.22
CA GLN A 234 7.45 11.23 18.99
C GLN A 234 7.48 12.61 18.32
N GLU A 235 8.62 13.03 17.78
CA GLU A 235 8.71 14.29 17.02
C GLU A 235 7.86 14.24 15.75
N VAL A 236 7.80 13.10 15.07
CA VAL A 236 6.92 12.91 13.90
C VAL A 236 5.45 12.98 14.27
N MET A 237 5.04 12.44 15.43
CA MET A 237 3.64 12.42 15.87
C MET A 237 3.18 13.74 16.50
N ASN A 238 4.10 14.60 16.94
CA ASN A 238 3.80 15.87 17.60
C ASN A 238 3.91 17.11 16.70
N GLY A 239 4.50 16.96 15.50
CA GLY A 239 4.65 18.04 14.52
C GLY A 239 3.43 18.18 13.61
#